data_AF-I1X4Y3-F1
#
_entry.id   AF-I1X4Y3-F1
#
_cell.length_a   1.000
_cell.length_b   1.000
_cell.length_c   1.000
_cell.angle_alpha   90.00
_cell.angle_beta   90.00
_cell.angle_gamma   90.00
#
_symmetry.space_group_name_H-M   'P 1'
#
loop_
_entity.id
_entity.type
_entity.pdbx_description
1 polymer ?
#
loop_
_entity_poly.entity_id
_entity_poly.type
_entity_poly.pdbx_seq_one_letter_code
_entity_poly.pdbx_strand_id
1 'polypeptide(L)'
;RYNTVLLDFDRDIWSYISMGFFKQKTVAGEVGSSTMPHKVNPIDFENSEGNLGLANAIFAHLAQKLPISRLQRDLSDSTVLRNLGVGLAHSVIAYHSTLRGISKLEIDQARLLAVLDDNWEVLAEPIQTVMRRYGVEKPYEKLKELTRGQRVDAKAMQAFIEKLDIPDAEKQRLIKMTPASYIGNAAEQAKKS
;
A
#
# COMPACT_ATOMS: atom_id res chain seq x y z
N ARG A 1 -0.34 2.92 19.04
CA ARG A 1 0.41 2.14 18.03
C ARG A 1 -0.53 1.44 17.05
N TYR A 2 -1.46 0.59 17.48
CA TYR A 2 -2.44 -0.06 16.59
C TYR A 2 -3.18 0.93 15.68
N ASN A 3 -3.77 2.00 16.23
CA ASN A 3 -4.46 3.04 15.44
C ASN A 3 -3.59 3.67 14.35
N THR A 4 -2.28 3.77 14.56
CA THR A 4 -1.36 4.34 13.56
C THR A 4 -1.16 3.37 12.39
N VAL A 5 -1.08 2.06 12.69
CA VAL A 5 -1.02 1.01 11.65
C VAL A 5 -2.32 0.98 10.86
N LEU A 6 -3.47 1.10 11.52
CA LEU A 6 -4.77 1.14 10.84
C LEU A 6 -4.94 2.40 9.99
N LEU A 7 -4.43 3.55 10.46
CA LEU A 7 -4.45 4.80 9.69
C LEU A 7 -3.61 4.69 8.41
N ASP A 8 -2.45 4.04 8.49
CA ASP A 8 -1.61 3.74 7.32
C ASP A 8 -2.35 2.84 6.33
N PHE A 9 -2.98 1.78 6.84
CA PHE A 9 -3.84 0.89 6.04
C PHE A 9 -4.99 1.63 5.34
N ASP A 10 -5.72 2.49 6.06
CA ASP A 10 -6.84 3.25 5.48
C ASP A 10 -6.37 4.14 4.31
N ARG A 11 -5.19 4.76 4.43
CA ARG A 11 -4.58 5.61 3.39
C ARG A 11 -4.07 4.82 2.18
N ASP A 12 -3.46 3.67 2.41
CA ASP A 12 -3.01 2.78 1.34
C ASP A 12 -4.21 2.26 0.53
N ILE A 13 -5.26 1.78 1.21
CA ILE A 13 -6.48 1.33 0.54
C ILE A 13 -7.16 2.47 -0.23
N TRP A 14 -7.25 3.66 0.36
CA TRP A 14 -7.74 4.84 -0.35
C TRP A 14 -6.96 5.08 -1.66
N SER A 15 -5.63 4.99 -1.60
CA SER A 15 -4.75 5.17 -2.76
C SER A 15 -4.96 4.07 -3.81
N TYR A 16 -5.10 2.81 -3.40
CA TYR A 16 -5.41 1.70 -4.31
C TYR A 16 -6.79 1.84 -4.97
N ILE A 17 -7.79 2.37 -4.27
CA ILE A 17 -9.09 2.71 -4.88
C ILE A 17 -8.92 3.86 -5.88
N SER A 18 -8.15 4.90 -5.54
CA SER A 18 -7.88 6.02 -6.45
C SER A 18 -7.15 5.58 -7.74
N MET A 19 -6.23 4.62 -7.65
CA MET A 19 -5.55 4.01 -8.80
C MET A 19 -6.42 3.04 -9.61
N GLY A 20 -7.61 2.70 -9.10
CA GLY A 20 -8.55 1.77 -9.71
C GLY A 20 -8.18 0.31 -9.51
N PHE A 21 -7.29 -0.03 -8.56
CA PHE A 21 -6.95 -1.41 -8.23
C PHE A 21 -8.08 -2.12 -7.47
N PHE A 22 -8.87 -1.34 -6.74
CA PHE A 22 -10.12 -1.78 -6.16
C PHE A 22 -11.29 -0.96 -6.70
N LYS A 23 -12.36 -1.67 -7.07
CA LYS A 23 -13.71 -1.13 -7.19
C LYS A 23 -14.42 -1.27 -5.85
N GLN A 24 -15.51 -0.54 -5.70
CA GLN A 24 -16.32 -0.57 -4.50
C GLN A 24 -17.73 -1.05 -4.83
N LYS A 25 -18.20 -2.05 -4.08
CA LYS A 25 -19.60 -2.49 -4.13
C LYS A 25 -20.50 -1.34 -3.70
N THR A 26 -21.41 -0.95 -4.57
CA THR A 26 -22.46 0.02 -4.24
C THR A 26 -23.64 -0.72 -3.62
N VAL A 27 -24.13 -0.24 -2.48
CA VAL A 27 -25.43 -0.70 -1.94
C VAL A 27 -26.54 0.10 -2.60
N ALA A 28 -27.62 -0.56 -3.02
CA ALA A 28 -28.77 0.12 -3.61
C ALA A 28 -29.34 1.17 -2.64
N GLY A 29 -29.38 2.44 -3.07
CA GLY A 29 -29.84 3.57 -2.27
C GLY A 29 -28.73 4.41 -1.60
N GLU A 30 -27.45 3.99 -1.65
CA GLU A 30 -26.35 4.86 -1.22
C GLU A 30 -26.12 6.00 -2.24
N VAL A 31 -26.07 7.24 -1.74
CA VAL A 31 -25.73 8.42 -2.54
C VAL A 31 -24.24 8.71 -2.35
N GLY A 32 -23.43 8.47 -3.39
CA GLY A 32 -21.98 8.69 -3.32
C GLY A 32 -21.55 10.16 -3.44
N SER A 33 -22.34 11.00 -4.13
CA SER A 33 -22.17 12.45 -4.19
C SER A 33 -23.50 13.14 -4.51
N SER A 34 -23.75 14.30 -3.91
CA SER A 34 -24.96 15.10 -4.14
C SER A 34 -25.04 15.72 -5.53
N THR A 35 -23.93 15.84 -6.25
CA THR A 35 -23.86 16.48 -7.57
C THR A 35 -23.28 15.57 -8.67
N MET A 36 -22.59 14.49 -8.31
CA MET A 36 -21.96 13.56 -9.25
C MET A 36 -22.51 12.13 -9.07
N PRO A 37 -23.58 11.74 -9.79
CA PRO A 37 -24.30 10.48 -9.54
C PRO A 37 -23.48 9.22 -9.86
N HIS A 38 -22.39 9.34 -10.63
CA HIS A 38 -21.50 8.23 -10.96
C HIS A 38 -20.40 7.99 -9.92
N LYS A 39 -20.25 8.89 -8.93
CA LYS A 39 -19.10 8.90 -8.02
C LYS A 39 -19.32 7.93 -6.86
N VAL A 40 -18.39 6.99 -6.69
CA VAL A 40 -18.33 6.07 -5.55
C VAL A 40 -17.06 6.36 -4.77
N ASN A 41 -17.20 6.90 -3.56
CA ASN A 41 -16.09 7.36 -2.72
C ASN A 41 -15.77 6.37 -1.61
N PRO A 42 -14.49 6.20 -1.23
CA PRO A 42 -14.07 5.34 -0.12
C PRO A 42 -14.37 5.95 1.26
N ILE A 43 -15.61 6.39 1.48
CA ILE A 43 -16.03 7.16 2.66
C ILE A 43 -15.83 6.40 3.98
N ASP A 44 -15.89 5.08 3.94
CA ASP A 44 -15.71 4.24 5.12
C ASP A 44 -14.26 4.30 5.62
N PHE A 45 -13.27 4.28 4.71
CA PHE A 45 -11.86 4.45 5.06
C PHE A 45 -11.54 5.89 5.48
N GLU A 46 -12.11 6.89 4.79
CA GLU A 46 -11.94 8.31 5.14
C GLU A 46 -12.52 8.63 6.54
N ASN A 47 -13.66 8.03 6.88
CA ASN A 47 -14.27 8.15 8.20
C ASN A 47 -13.41 7.51 9.29
N SER A 48 -12.86 6.33 9.02
CA SER A 48 -11.92 5.67 9.94
C SER A 48 -10.69 6.54 10.17
N GLU A 49 -10.02 6.99 9.10
CA GLU A 49 -8.82 7.81 9.18
C GLU A 49 -9.02 9.03 10.10
N GLY A 50 -10.11 9.77 9.91
CA GLY A 50 -10.43 10.94 10.74
C GLY A 50 -10.63 10.58 12.22
N ASN A 51 -11.36 9.49 12.50
CA ASN A 51 -11.60 9.04 13.86
C ASN A 51 -10.33 8.51 14.55
N LEU A 52 -9.44 7.82 13.83
CA LEU A 52 -8.15 7.36 14.35
C LEU A 52 -7.26 8.54 14.75
N GLY A 53 -7.28 9.63 13.98
CA GLY A 53 -6.60 10.88 14.33
C GLY A 53 -7.09 11.47 15.66
N LEU A 54 -8.41 11.58 15.84
CA LEU A 54 -9.03 12.05 17.08
C LEU A 54 -8.72 11.14 18.27
N ALA A 55 -8.86 9.82 18.09
CA ALA A 55 -8.54 8.83 19.12
C ALA A 55 -7.08 8.97 19.58
N ASN A 56 -6.14 9.08 18.64
CA ASN A 56 -4.72 9.23 18.95
C ASN A 56 -4.40 10.53 19.69
N ALA A 57 -5.03 11.65 19.31
CA ALA A 57 -4.84 12.92 20.00
C ALA A 57 -5.28 12.84 21.48
N ILE A 58 -6.43 12.22 21.73
CA ILE A 58 -6.94 12.00 23.10
C ILE A 58 -6.01 11.07 23.87
N PHE A 59 -5.65 9.92 23.30
CA PHE A 59 -4.75 8.97 23.97
C PHE A 59 -3.37 9.56 24.27
N ALA A 60 -2.83 10.38 23.36
CA ALA A 60 -1.56 11.07 23.59
C ALA A 60 -1.67 12.06 24.77
N HIS A 61 -2.74 12.86 24.82
CA HIS A 61 -2.97 13.77 25.94
C HIS A 61 -3.09 13.02 27.27
N LEU A 62 -3.90 11.95 27.32
CA LEU A 62 -4.07 11.13 28.52
C LEU A 62 -2.73 10.51 28.98
N ALA A 63 -1.97 9.92 28.05
CA ALA A 63 -0.70 9.27 28.35
C ALA A 63 0.36 10.25 28.88
N GLN A 64 0.37 11.49 28.38
CA GLN A 64 1.31 12.52 28.84
C GLN A 64 0.88 13.17 30.16
N LYS A 65 -0.42 13.46 30.33
CA LYS A 65 -0.91 14.25 31.45
C LYS A 65 -1.15 13.44 32.73
N LEU A 66 -1.59 12.18 32.61
CA LEU A 66 -1.96 11.37 33.78
C LEU A 66 -0.79 11.01 34.72
N PRO A 67 0.44 10.74 34.23
CA PRO A 67 1.58 10.42 35.11
C PRO A 67 2.10 11.59 35.96
N ILE A 68 1.66 12.82 35.70
CA ILE A 68 2.16 14.03 36.38
C ILE A 68 1.09 14.53 37.36
N SER A 69 1.44 14.52 38.66
CA SER A 69 0.61 15.00 39.75
C SER A 69 1.49 15.72 40.78
N ARG A 70 1.03 16.85 41.35
CA ARG A 70 1.83 17.63 42.31
C ARG A 70 1.94 16.92 43.66
N LEU A 71 3.16 16.85 44.21
CA LEU A 71 3.47 16.26 45.52
C LEU A 71 2.89 14.84 45.67
N GLN A 72 2.09 14.56 46.71
CA GLN A 72 1.50 13.24 46.91
C GLN A 72 0.39 12.94 45.88
N ARG A 73 -0.40 13.96 45.50
CA ARG A 73 -1.43 13.93 44.43
C ARG A 73 -2.18 15.27 44.35
N ASP A 74 -2.47 15.75 43.14
CA ASP A 74 -3.53 16.73 42.85
C ASP A 74 -4.73 16.09 42.14
N LEU A 75 -5.88 16.79 42.06
CA LEU A 75 -7.15 16.25 41.55
C LEU A 75 -7.42 16.51 40.06
N SER A 76 -6.44 17.04 39.30
CA SER A 76 -6.63 17.35 37.87
C SER A 76 -6.83 16.10 37.01
N ASP A 77 -6.35 14.95 37.46
CA ASP A 77 -6.54 13.63 36.85
C ASP A 77 -8.01 13.17 36.91
N SER A 78 -8.76 13.51 37.95
CA SER A 78 -10.15 13.06 38.16
C SER A 78 -11.09 13.44 37.02
N THR A 79 -11.03 14.68 36.53
CA THR A 79 -11.85 15.10 35.37
C THR A 79 -11.32 14.54 34.05
N VAL A 80 -10.01 14.29 33.96
CA VAL A 80 -9.37 13.77 32.75
C VAL A 80 -9.65 12.28 32.56
N LEU A 81 -9.64 11.50 33.64
CA LEU A 81 -9.99 10.06 33.62
C LEU A 81 -11.44 9.80 33.19
N ARG A 82 -12.35 10.77 33.32
CA ARG A 82 -13.72 10.66 32.76
C ARG A 82 -13.76 10.66 31.24
N ASN A 83 -12.64 10.98 30.57
CA ASN A 83 -12.52 11.01 29.11
C ASN A 83 -11.84 9.76 28.53
N LEU A 84 -11.52 8.75 29.35
CA LEU A 84 -10.89 7.49 28.90
C LEU A 84 -11.71 6.81 27.80
N GLY A 85 -13.04 6.82 27.95
CA GLY A 85 -13.98 6.27 26.99
C GLY A 85 -14.05 7.03 25.66
N VAL A 86 -13.68 8.32 25.63
CA VAL A 86 -13.80 9.15 24.41
C VAL A 86 -12.80 8.72 23.35
N GLY A 87 -11.53 8.50 23.74
CA GLY A 87 -10.52 7.96 22.82
C GLY A 87 -10.90 6.57 22.31
N LEU A 88 -11.43 5.71 23.20
CA LEU A 88 -11.90 4.38 22.84
C LEU A 88 -13.10 4.42 21.89
N ALA A 89 -14.05 5.33 22.10
CA ALA A 89 -15.23 5.47 21.24
C ALA A 89 -14.84 5.83 19.81
N HIS A 90 -13.93 6.80 19.62
CA HIS A 90 -13.40 7.12 18.30
C HIS A 90 -12.70 5.93 17.64
N SER A 91 -11.89 5.19 18.41
CA SER A 91 -11.26 3.96 17.93
C SER A 91 -12.30 2.93 17.47
N VAL A 92 -13.34 2.66 18.25
CA VAL A 92 -14.38 1.67 17.90
C VAL A 92 -15.15 2.09 16.65
N ILE A 93 -15.50 3.38 16.52
CA ILE A 93 -16.13 3.93 15.30
C ILE A 93 -15.23 3.67 14.10
N ALA A 94 -13.95 4.01 14.20
CA ALA A 94 -12.98 3.78 13.12
C ALA A 94 -12.91 2.31 12.72
N TYR A 95 -12.82 1.39 13.68
CA TYR A 95 -12.72 -0.03 13.40
C TYR A 95 -13.96 -0.57 12.66
N HIS A 96 -15.15 -0.13 13.05
CA HIS A 96 -16.38 -0.48 12.34
C HIS A 96 -16.42 0.10 10.93
N SER A 97 -15.94 1.34 10.74
CA SER A 97 -15.85 1.97 9.43
C SER A 97 -14.86 1.23 8.53
N THR A 98 -13.64 0.93 8.99
CA THR A 98 -12.67 0.14 8.19
C THR A 98 -13.21 -1.24 7.83
N LEU A 99 -13.81 -1.98 8.78
CA LEU A 99 -14.39 -3.30 8.50
C LEU A 99 -15.51 -3.23 7.45
N ARG A 100 -16.33 -2.17 7.50
CA ARG A 100 -17.35 -1.92 6.48
C ARG A 100 -16.73 -1.66 5.11
N GLY A 101 -15.71 -0.79 5.06
CA GLY A 101 -14.94 -0.52 3.84
C GLY A 101 -14.33 -1.77 3.23
N ILE A 102 -13.70 -2.63 4.04
CA ILE A 102 -13.11 -3.90 3.60
C ILE A 102 -14.16 -4.79 2.93
N SER A 103 -15.37 -4.89 3.50
CA SER A 103 -16.43 -5.75 2.94
C SER A 103 -16.94 -5.28 1.56
N LYS A 104 -16.67 -4.03 1.19
CA LYS A 104 -17.05 -3.42 -0.09
C LYS A 104 -15.96 -3.52 -1.17
N LEU A 105 -14.73 -3.95 -0.84
CA LEU A 105 -13.63 -4.02 -1.81
C LEU A 105 -13.86 -5.13 -2.86
N GLU A 106 -13.65 -4.78 -4.12
CA GLU A 106 -13.60 -5.72 -5.26
C GLU A 106 -12.32 -5.49 -6.05
N ILE A 107 -11.48 -6.51 -6.17
CA ILE A 107 -10.22 -6.41 -6.90
C ILE A 107 -10.46 -6.24 -8.40
N ASP A 108 -9.80 -5.27 -9.03
CA ASP A 108 -9.74 -5.13 -10.49
C ASP A 108 -8.44 -5.74 -11.02
N GLN A 109 -8.46 -7.06 -11.23
CA GLN A 109 -7.30 -7.81 -11.71
C GLN A 109 -6.86 -7.34 -13.11
N ALA A 110 -7.80 -6.94 -13.97
CA ALA A 110 -7.47 -6.48 -15.32
C ALA A 110 -6.68 -5.16 -15.26
N ARG A 111 -7.10 -4.22 -14.39
CA ARG A 111 -6.37 -2.97 -14.17
C ARG A 111 -4.97 -3.22 -13.62
N LEU A 112 -4.82 -4.10 -12.63
CA LEU A 112 -3.54 -4.46 -12.05
C LEU A 112 -2.57 -5.04 -13.09
N LEU A 113 -3.04 -6.01 -13.89
CA LEU A 113 -2.23 -6.63 -14.93
C LEU A 113 -1.84 -5.64 -16.03
N ALA A 114 -2.73 -4.74 -16.43
CA ALA A 114 -2.42 -3.69 -17.40
C ALA A 114 -1.33 -2.74 -16.89
N VAL A 115 -1.42 -2.30 -15.63
CA VAL A 115 -0.38 -1.46 -15.03
C VAL A 115 0.96 -2.21 -14.95
N LEU A 116 0.96 -3.50 -14.64
CA LEU A 116 2.19 -4.30 -14.65
C LEU A 116 2.78 -4.41 -16.06
N ASP A 117 1.97 -4.64 -17.08
CA ASP A 117 2.41 -4.74 -18.47
C ASP A 117 2.92 -3.41 -19.05
N ASP A 118 2.50 -2.28 -18.48
CA ASP A 118 2.97 -0.94 -18.86
C ASP A 118 4.31 -0.54 -18.22
N ASN A 119 4.86 -1.35 -17.30
CA ASN A 119 6.02 -1.01 -16.48
C ASN A 119 7.10 -2.11 -16.50
N TRP A 120 7.66 -2.41 -17.68
CA TRP A 120 8.71 -3.43 -17.82
C TRP A 120 10.05 -3.05 -17.19
N GLU A 121 10.25 -1.77 -16.89
CA GLU A 121 11.46 -1.23 -16.24
C GLU A 121 11.73 -1.88 -14.88
N VAL A 122 10.70 -2.41 -14.21
CA VAL A 122 10.85 -3.15 -12.93
C VAL A 122 11.71 -4.41 -13.08
N LEU A 123 11.80 -4.99 -14.29
CA LEU A 123 12.67 -6.14 -14.57
C LEU A 123 14.15 -5.75 -14.67
N ALA A 124 14.51 -4.47 -14.59
CA ALA A 124 15.90 -4.05 -14.54
C ALA A 124 16.65 -4.65 -13.34
N GLU A 125 16.01 -4.71 -12.18
CA GLU A 125 16.63 -5.26 -10.96
C GLU A 125 17.02 -6.75 -11.09
N PRO A 126 16.13 -7.68 -11.49
CA PRO A 126 16.50 -9.09 -11.61
C PRO A 126 17.55 -9.30 -12.71
N ILE A 127 17.50 -8.55 -13.81
CA ILE A 127 18.50 -8.63 -14.88
C ILE A 127 19.86 -8.17 -14.35
N GLN A 128 19.92 -7.05 -13.63
CA GLN A 128 21.15 -6.55 -13.01
C GLN A 128 21.74 -7.59 -12.06
N THR A 129 20.89 -8.24 -11.26
CA THR A 129 21.30 -9.23 -10.27
C THR A 129 21.92 -10.45 -10.94
N VAL A 130 21.34 -10.92 -12.05
CA VAL A 130 21.93 -12.01 -12.86
C VAL A 130 23.24 -11.59 -13.51
N MET A 131 23.31 -10.37 -14.07
CA MET A 131 24.55 -9.84 -14.64
C MET A 131 25.69 -9.82 -13.61
N ARG A 132 25.40 -9.40 -12.36
CA ARG A 132 26.36 -9.43 -11.25
C ARG A 132 26.82 -10.86 -10.93
N ARG A 133 25.90 -11.82 -10.90
CA ARG A 133 26.22 -13.25 -10.66
C ARG A 133 27.21 -13.82 -11.68
N TYR A 134 27.13 -13.37 -12.94
CA TYR A 134 28.01 -13.83 -14.02
C TYR A 134 29.21 -12.91 -14.29
N GLY A 135 29.46 -11.91 -13.45
CA GLY A 135 30.64 -11.06 -13.57
C GLY A 135 30.60 -10.07 -14.75
N VAL A 136 29.42 -9.77 -15.29
CA VAL A 136 29.29 -8.77 -16.36
C VAL A 136 29.72 -7.39 -15.84
N GLU A 137 30.66 -6.75 -16.53
CA GLU A 137 31.13 -5.42 -16.15
C GLU A 137 30.02 -4.35 -16.24
N LYS A 138 30.03 -3.44 -15.26
CA LYS A 138 29.18 -2.24 -15.19
C LYS A 138 27.69 -2.52 -15.43
N PRO A 139 27.07 -3.44 -14.67
CA PRO A 139 25.72 -3.91 -14.96
C PRO A 139 24.65 -2.84 -14.69
N TYR A 140 24.89 -1.98 -13.70
CA TYR A 140 23.99 -0.87 -13.38
C TYR A 140 23.99 0.18 -14.51
N GLU A 141 25.17 0.53 -15.02
CA GLU A 141 25.35 1.53 -16.07
C GLU A 141 24.69 1.07 -17.38
N LYS A 142 24.90 -0.19 -17.78
CA LYS A 142 24.28 -0.78 -18.98
C LYS A 142 22.75 -0.77 -18.91
N LEU A 143 22.17 -1.04 -17.74
CA LEU A 143 20.72 -1.00 -17.53
C LEU A 143 20.18 0.42 -17.43
N LYS A 144 20.95 1.34 -16.84
CA LYS A 144 20.60 2.75 -16.76
C LYS A 144 20.52 3.38 -18.15
N GLU A 145 21.41 3.01 -19.07
CA GLU A 145 21.33 3.45 -20.48
C GLU A 145 20.04 2.98 -21.17
N LEU A 146 19.55 1.77 -20.85
CA LEU A 146 18.31 1.23 -21.41
C LEU A 146 17.04 1.90 -20.83
N THR A 147 17.05 2.19 -19.53
CA THR A 147 15.84 2.57 -18.78
C THR A 147 15.70 4.07 -18.52
N ARG A 148 16.78 4.86 -18.66
CA ARG A 148 16.76 6.27 -18.26
C ARG A 148 16.07 7.15 -19.31
N GLY A 149 14.89 7.65 -18.98
CA GLY A 149 14.17 8.65 -19.78
C GLY A 149 13.43 8.07 -20.98
N GLN A 150 13.32 6.75 -21.08
CA GLN A 150 12.56 6.05 -22.12
C GLN A 150 11.66 5.01 -21.45
N ARG A 151 10.45 4.86 -21.99
CA ARG A 151 9.59 3.71 -21.68
C ARG A 151 10.23 2.48 -22.30
N VAL A 152 10.44 1.44 -21.50
CA VAL A 152 10.95 0.15 -21.97
C VAL A 152 9.76 -0.78 -22.11
N ASP A 153 9.61 -1.40 -23.28
CA ASP A 153 8.62 -2.43 -23.52
C ASP A 153 9.26 -3.83 -23.49
N ALA A 154 8.42 -4.86 -23.63
CA ALA A 154 8.86 -6.25 -23.68
C ALA A 154 9.95 -6.50 -24.72
N LYS A 155 9.83 -5.89 -25.91
CA LYS A 155 10.74 -6.12 -27.04
C LYS A 155 12.10 -5.50 -26.78
N ALA A 156 12.14 -4.27 -26.27
CA ALA A 156 13.36 -3.59 -25.90
C ALA A 156 14.10 -4.35 -24.79
N MET A 157 13.36 -4.89 -23.80
CA MET A 157 13.95 -5.69 -22.73
C MET A 157 14.53 -7.01 -23.27
N GLN A 158 13.82 -7.71 -24.15
CA GLN A 158 14.30 -8.95 -24.79
C GLN A 158 15.57 -8.69 -25.62
N ALA A 159 15.57 -7.66 -26.46
CA ALA A 159 16.72 -7.29 -27.29
C ALA A 159 17.95 -6.91 -26.44
N PHE A 160 17.74 -6.37 -25.24
CA PHE A 160 18.82 -6.12 -24.29
C PHE A 160 19.38 -7.43 -23.72
N ILE A 161 18.51 -8.34 -23.26
CA ILE A 161 18.91 -9.63 -22.66
C ILE A 161 19.70 -10.49 -23.66
N GLU A 162 19.31 -10.50 -24.94
CA GLU A 162 20.00 -11.28 -25.98
C GLU A 162 21.47 -10.88 -26.15
N LYS A 163 21.78 -9.59 -25.97
CA LYS A 163 23.13 -9.02 -26.09
C LYS A 163 24.03 -9.26 -24.88
N LEU A 164 23.48 -9.80 -23.78
CA LEU A 164 24.26 -10.04 -22.57
C LEU A 164 25.25 -11.19 -22.78
N ASP A 165 26.44 -11.06 -22.20
CA ASP A 165 27.43 -12.12 -22.15
C ASP A 165 27.20 -13.01 -20.91
N ILE A 166 26.12 -13.80 -20.95
CA ILE A 166 25.70 -14.73 -19.91
C ILE A 166 25.23 -16.04 -20.56
N PRO A 167 25.19 -17.18 -19.83
CA PRO A 167 24.76 -18.46 -20.39
C PRO A 167 23.35 -18.42 -21.00
N ASP A 168 23.15 -19.12 -22.12
CA ASP A 168 21.86 -19.12 -22.84
C ASP A 168 20.68 -19.55 -21.97
N ALA A 169 20.89 -20.51 -21.06
CA ALA A 169 19.87 -20.95 -20.11
C ALA A 169 19.34 -19.78 -19.25
N GLU A 170 20.22 -18.85 -18.86
CA GLU A 170 19.84 -17.68 -18.06
C GLU A 170 19.20 -16.58 -18.91
N LYS A 171 19.65 -16.40 -20.17
CA LYS A 171 18.95 -15.53 -21.13
C LYS A 171 17.51 -15.99 -21.31
N GLN A 172 17.31 -17.29 -21.56
CA GLN A 172 15.98 -17.87 -21.74
C GLN A 172 15.12 -17.75 -20.47
N ARG A 173 15.72 -17.87 -19.29
CA ARG A 173 15.02 -17.65 -18.02
C ARG A 173 14.56 -16.20 -17.89
N LEU A 174 15.44 -15.23 -18.17
CA LEU A 174 15.14 -13.80 -18.08
C LEU A 174 14.09 -13.36 -19.12
N ILE A 175 14.17 -13.86 -20.36
CA ILE A 175 13.21 -13.53 -21.44
C ILE A 175 11.78 -13.99 -21.11
N LYS A 176 11.64 -15.08 -20.33
CA LYS A 176 10.34 -15.59 -19.88
C LYS A 176 9.75 -14.80 -18.71
N MET A 177 10.53 -13.94 -18.05
CA MET A 177 10.03 -13.12 -16.94
C MET A 177 9.15 -12.00 -17.48
N THR A 178 8.12 -11.68 -16.70
CA THR A 178 7.21 -10.55 -16.92
C THR A 178 7.07 -9.80 -15.60
N PRO A 179 6.69 -8.51 -15.62
CA PRO A 179 6.41 -7.77 -14.39
C PRO A 179 5.42 -8.51 -13.47
N ALA A 180 4.40 -9.15 -14.05
CA ALA A 180 3.41 -9.92 -13.31
C ALA A 180 3.91 -11.25 -12.71
N SER A 181 4.96 -11.85 -13.27
CA SER A 181 5.55 -13.09 -12.73
C SER A 181 6.71 -12.81 -11.77
N TYR A 182 7.27 -11.59 -11.78
CA TYR A 182 8.35 -11.17 -10.89
C TYR A 182 7.82 -10.73 -9.50
N ILE A 183 7.23 -11.68 -8.77
CA ILE A 183 6.63 -11.45 -7.44
C ILE A 183 7.42 -12.07 -6.29
N GLY A 184 8.61 -12.63 -6.57
CA GLY A 184 9.43 -13.32 -5.58
C GLY A 184 8.66 -14.43 -4.85
N ASN A 185 8.68 -14.39 -3.51
CA ASN A 185 7.94 -15.33 -2.66
C ASN A 185 6.64 -14.72 -2.06
N ALA A 186 6.10 -13.65 -2.65
CA ALA A 186 4.94 -12.92 -2.10
C ALA A 186 3.74 -13.84 -1.83
N ALA A 187 3.40 -14.72 -2.78
CA ALA A 187 2.29 -15.67 -2.63
C ALA A 187 2.52 -16.70 -1.50
N GLU A 188 3.77 -17.06 -1.23
CA GLU A 188 4.11 -17.97 -0.13
C GLU A 188 4.01 -17.27 1.23
N GLN A 189 4.48 -16.02 1.32
CA GLN A 189 4.37 -15.23 2.55
C GLN A 189 2.90 -14.97 2.91
N ALA A 190 2.07 -14.64 1.92
CA ALA A 190 0.64 -14.40 2.14
C ALA A 190 -0.11 -15.64 2.67
N LYS A 191 0.33 -16.86 2.32
CA LYS A 191 -0.27 -18.11 2.83
C LYS A 191 0.21 -18.48 4.24
N LYS A 192 1.35 -17.96 4.68
CA LYS A 192 1.96 -18.23 5.99
C LYS A 192 1.57 -17.20 7.06
N SER A 193 0.96 -16.09 6.65
CA SER A 193 0.52 -14.99 7.52
C SER A 193 -0.88 -15.27 8.07
#